data_AF-A0A3D8P633-F1
#
_entry.id   AF-A0A3D8P633-F1
#
_cell.length_a   1.000
_cell.length_b   1.000
_cell.length_c   1.000
_cell.angle_alpha   90.00
_cell.angle_beta   90.00
_cell.angle_gamma   90.00
#
_symmetry.space_group_name_H-M   'P 1'
#
loop_
_entity.id
_entity.type
_entity.pdbx_description
1 polymer ?
#
loop_
_entity_poly.entity_id
_entity_poly.type
_entity_poly.pdbx_seq_one_letter_code
_entity_poly.pdbx_strand_id
1 'polypeptide(L)'
;MTKLSAVFALLEAAGYKLRPVPGTKWYEVSGPEGWVVLVKEKDLVMAFDTDEPERFWEWFRRLEPSGEEKGRLDCAIPATL
;
A
#
# COMPACT_ATOMS: atom_id res chain seq x y z
N MET A 1 -11.40 -3.02 18.50
CA MET A 1 -10.68 -3.23 17.24
C MET A 1 -10.23 -1.87 16.73
N THR A 2 -8.96 -1.71 16.33
CA THR A 2 -8.49 -0.44 15.74
C THR A 2 -8.85 -0.40 14.25
N LYS A 3 -9.12 0.80 13.69
CA LYS A 3 -9.41 0.96 12.25
C LYS A 3 -8.33 0.32 11.37
N LEU A 4 -7.07 0.41 11.79
CA LEU A 4 -5.94 -0.19 11.10
C LEU A 4 -6.05 -1.73 11.03
N SER A 5 -6.40 -2.41 12.13
CA SER A 5 -6.60 -3.87 12.08
C SER A 5 -7.72 -4.29 11.14
N ALA A 6 -8.77 -3.47 10.99
CA ALA A 6 -9.86 -3.72 10.05
C ALA A 6 -9.41 -3.54 8.58
N VAL A 7 -8.59 -2.52 8.30
CA VAL A 7 -7.94 -2.33 6.99
C VAL A 7 -7.09 -3.54 6.62
N PHE A 8 -6.30 -4.04 7.58
CA PHE A 8 -5.46 -5.21 7.38
C PHE A 8 -6.28 -6.45 7.02
N ALA A 9 -7.33 -6.72 7.78
CA ALA A 9 -8.22 -7.84 7.51
C ALA A 9 -8.90 -7.73 6.13
N LEU A 10 -9.36 -6.53 5.75
CA LEU A 10 -9.98 -6.28 4.45
C LEU A 10 -9.02 -6.54 3.29
N LEU A 11 -7.80 -6.00 3.39
CA LEU A 11 -6.79 -6.13 2.36
C LEU A 11 -6.24 -7.56 2.25
N GLU A 12 -6.02 -8.23 3.38
CA GLU A 12 -5.60 -9.63 3.43
C GLU A 12 -6.65 -10.56 2.82
N ALA A 13 -7.94 -10.34 3.11
CA ALA A 13 -9.04 -11.08 2.50
C ALA A 13 -9.12 -10.93 0.97
N ALA A 14 -8.63 -9.81 0.44
CA ALA A 14 -8.53 -9.52 -0.99
C ALA A 14 -7.20 -9.95 -1.62
N GLY A 15 -6.30 -10.59 -0.86
CA GLY A 15 -5.01 -11.10 -1.36
C GLY A 15 -3.86 -10.09 -1.35
N TYR A 16 -4.06 -8.92 -0.74
CA TYR A 16 -3.00 -7.94 -0.52
C TYR A 16 -2.23 -8.25 0.77
N LYS A 17 -0.95 -7.91 0.80
CA LYS A 17 -0.10 -8.06 2.00
C LYS A 17 0.32 -6.69 2.50
N LEU A 18 0.21 -6.45 3.80
CA LEU A 18 0.66 -5.22 4.44
C LEU A 18 1.75 -5.53 5.44
N ARG A 19 2.87 -4.81 5.35
CA ARG A 19 3.98 -4.93 6.30
C ARG A 19 4.35 -3.56 6.85
N PRO A 20 4.40 -3.39 8.18
CA PRO A 20 4.90 -2.15 8.77
C PRO A 20 6.38 -1.97 8.44
N VAL A 21 6.78 -0.74 8.10
CA VAL A 21 8.20 -0.37 7.94
C VAL A 21 8.76 0.07 9.30
N PRO A 22 9.68 -0.70 9.92
CA PRO A 22 10.16 -0.44 11.26
C PRO A 22 10.73 0.97 11.45
N GLY A 23 10.41 1.61 12.57
CA GLY A 23 10.89 2.96 12.88
C GLY A 23 10.20 4.09 12.10
N THR A 24 9.15 3.78 11.33
CA THR A 24 8.41 4.77 10.53
C THR A 24 6.89 4.61 10.68
N LYS A 25 6.12 5.52 10.10
CA LYS A 25 4.65 5.44 9.99
C LYS A 25 4.19 5.00 8.60
N TRP A 26 4.97 4.14 7.95
CA TRP A 26 4.70 3.64 6.61
C TRP A 26 4.44 2.14 6.61
N TYR A 27 3.64 1.72 5.64
CA TYR A 27 3.31 0.34 5.35
C TYR A 27 3.68 0.02 3.92
N GLU A 28 4.39 -1.09 3.75
CA GLU A 28 4.61 -1.72 2.46
C GLU A 28 3.36 -2.54 2.13
N VAL A 29 2.74 -2.22 0.99
CA VAL A 29 1.54 -2.89 0.50
C VAL A 29 1.91 -3.63 -0.77
N SER A 30 1.78 -4.96 -0.76
CA SER A 30 2.04 -5.82 -1.91
C SER A 30 0.73 -6.31 -2.51
N GLY A 31 0.53 -6.06 -3.81
CA GLY A 31 -0.61 -6.57 -4.57
C GLY A 31 -0.44 -8.03 -5.00
N PRO A 32 -1.53 -8.71 -5.37
CA PRO A 32 -1.51 -10.10 -5.87
C PRO A 32 -0.70 -10.24 -7.17
N GLU A 33 -0.57 -9.17 -7.95
CA GLU A 33 0.22 -9.13 -9.19
C GLU A 33 1.71 -8.86 -8.96
N GLY A 34 2.15 -8.78 -7.70
CA GLY A 34 3.56 -8.62 -7.33
C GLY A 34 4.07 -7.17 -7.34
N TRP A 35 3.18 -6.19 -7.53
CA TRP A 35 3.53 -4.78 -7.32
C TRP A 35 3.66 -4.46 -5.83
N VAL A 36 4.47 -3.46 -5.50
CA VAL A 36 4.70 -3.01 -4.12
C VAL A 36 4.65 -1.49 -4.07
N VAL A 37 3.89 -0.93 -3.12
CA VAL A 37 3.88 0.53 -2.84
C VAL A 37 4.02 0.81 -1.35
N LEU A 38 4.52 1.99 -1.03
CA LEU A 38 4.59 2.49 0.34
C LEU A 38 3.43 3.45 0.60
N VAL A 39 2.64 3.17 1.64
CA VAL A 39 1.49 3.97 2.05
C VAL A 39 1.67 4.41 3.49
N LYS A 40 1.34 5.66 3.83
CA LYS A 40 1.38 6.11 5.23
C LYS A 40 0.20 5.55 6.01
N GLU A 41 0.44 5.24 7.28
CA GLU A 41 -0.60 4.80 8.23
C GLU A 41 -1.81 5.73 8.24
N LYS A 42 -1.53 7.05 8.31
CA LYS A 42 -2.57 8.08 8.38
C LYS A 42 -3.47 8.03 7.15
N ASP A 43 -2.90 7.81 5.97
CA ASP A 43 -3.67 7.79 4.72
C ASP A 43 -4.55 6.53 4.65
N LEU A 44 -4.05 5.37 5.08
CA LEU A 44 -4.85 4.14 5.21
C LEU A 44 -6.04 4.35 6.17
N VAL A 45 -5.80 4.95 7.33
CA VAL A 45 -6.84 5.15 8.35
C VAL A 45 -7.85 6.23 7.95
N MET A 46 -7.41 7.28 7.24
CA MET A 46 -8.30 8.34 6.75
C MET A 46 -9.14 7.90 5.56
N ALA A 47 -8.58 7.10 4.66
CA ALA A 47 -9.32 6.55 3.52
C ALA A 47 -10.29 5.43 3.93
N PHE A 48 -10.01 4.75 5.04
CA PHE A 48 -10.85 3.67 5.54
C PHE A 48 -12.02 4.19 6.38
N ASP A 49 -13.19 4.21 5.75
CA ASP A 49 -14.47 4.31 6.41
C ASP A 49 -15.17 2.95 6.42
N THR A 50 -15.67 2.54 7.59
CA THR A 50 -16.32 1.22 7.77
C THR A 50 -17.72 1.22 7.17
N ASP A 51 -18.36 2.39 7.08
CA ASP A 51 -19.68 2.55 6.48
C ASP A 51 -19.61 2.65 4.94
N GLU A 52 -18.44 3.01 4.37
CA GLU A 52 -18.24 3.18 2.93
C GLU A 52 -16.98 2.44 2.40
N PRO A 53 -16.93 1.10 2.46
CA PRO A 53 -15.76 0.33 2.01
C PRO A 53 -15.46 0.48 0.51
N GLU A 54 -16.45 0.82 -0.31
CA GLU A 54 -16.27 1.03 -1.76
C GLU A 54 -15.36 2.23 -2.06
N ARG A 55 -15.51 3.32 -1.30
CA ARG A 55 -14.68 4.53 -1.46
C ARG A 55 -13.23 4.25 -1.10
N PHE A 56 -13.01 3.42 -0.08
CA PHE A 56 -11.67 2.94 0.25
C PHE A 56 -11.05 2.20 -0.94
N TRP A 57 -11.79 1.29 -1.60
CA TRP A 57 -11.30 0.56 -2.76
C TRP A 57 -11.07 1.43 -3.99
N GLU A 58 -11.87 2.46 -4.21
CA GLU A 58 -11.62 3.44 -5.29
C GLU A 58 -10.33 4.22 -5.07
N TRP A 59 -10.11 4.68 -3.83
CA TRP A 59 -8.86 5.35 -3.46
C TRP A 59 -7.67 4.38 -3.56
N PHE A 60 -7.82 3.15 -3.06
CA PHE A 60 -6.76 2.16 -3.00
C PHE A 60 -6.34 1.68 -4.40
N ARG A 61 -7.29 1.49 -5.32
CA ARG A 61 -7.00 1.16 -6.73
C ARG A 61 -6.19 2.23 -7.47
N ARG A 62 -6.26 3.49 -7.03
CA ARG A 62 -5.43 4.57 -7.58
C ARG A 62 -3.96 4.48 -7.14
N LEU A 63 -3.66 3.70 -6.10
CA LEU A 63 -2.30 3.45 -5.65
C LEU A 63 -1.62 2.36 -6.48
N GLU A 64 -2.40 1.50 -7.15
CA GLU A 64 -1.84 0.48 -8.02
C GLU A 64 -1.06 1.19 -9.13
N PRO A 65 0.19 0.77 -9.39
CA PRO A 65 0.94 1.32 -10.50
C PRO A 65 0.22 0.93 -11.79
N SER A 66 -0.62 1.82 -12.32
CA SER A 66 -1.13 1.74 -13.68
C SER A 66 0.07 1.49 -14.58
N GLY A 67 0.03 0.42 -15.36
CA GLY A 67 1.15 -0.08 -16.18
C GLY A 67 1.60 0.84 -17.32
N GLU A 68 1.66 2.15 -17.10
CA GLU A 68 2.28 3.16 -17.96
C GLU A 68 3.45 3.83 -17.23
N GLU A 69 4.31 3.03 -16.61
CA GLU A 69 5.73 3.34 -16.46
C GLU A 69 6.51 2.05 -16.16
N LYS A 70 6.59 1.16 -17.17
CA LYS A 70 7.79 0.31 -17.33
C LYS A 70 8.96 1.21 -17.75
N GLY A 71 9.40 2.04 -16.81
CA GLY A 71 10.43 3.05 -17.01
C GLY A 71 11.39 3.06 -15.84
N ARG A 72 12.15 1.98 -15.67
CA ARG A 72 13.52 1.99 -15.15
C ARG A 72 13.82 3.10 -14.12
N LEU A 73 13.41 2.89 -12.87
CA LEU A 73 14.12 3.53 -11.75
C LEU A 73 15.44 2.76 -11.59
N ASP A 74 16.40 3.11 -12.45
CA ASP A 74 17.83 2.89 -12.22
C ASP A 74 18.19 3.70 -10.96
N CYS A 75 17.84 3.18 -9.80
CA CYS A 75 18.47 3.57 -8.55
C CYS A 75 19.89 3.03 -8.64
N ALA A 76 20.74 3.77 -9.36
CA ALA A 76 22.18 3.64 -9.32
C ALA A 76 22.59 3.62 -7.84
N ILE A 77 22.88 2.43 -7.33
CA ILE A 77 23.75 2.30 -6.16
C ILE A 77 25.06 2.93 -6.63
N PRO A 78 25.54 4.05 -6.05
CA PRO A 78 26.88 4.50 -6.36
C PRO A 78 27.80 3.36 -5.93
N ALA A 79 28.39 2.67 -6.91
CA ALA A 79 29.46 1.73 -6.69
C ALA A 79 30.55 2.51 -5.96
N THR A 80 30.68 2.24 -4.66
CA THR A 80 31.87 2.59 -3.92
C THR A 80 32.96 1.66 -4.44
N LEU A 81 33.92 2.21 -5.20
CA LEU A 81 35.31 1.77 -5.28
C LEU A 81 36.16 2.94 -5.78
#